data_AF-A0A8C7Z3A8-F1
#
_entry.id   AF-A0A8C7Z3A8-F1
#
_cell.length_a   1.000
_cell.length_b   1.000
_cell.length_c   1.000
_cell.angle_alpha   90.00
_cell.angle_beta   90.00
_cell.angle_gamma   90.00
#
_symmetry.space_group_name_H-M   'P 1'
#
loop_
_entity.id
_entity.type
_entity.pdbx_description
1 polymer ?
#
loop_
_entity_poly.entity_id
_entity_poly.type
_entity_poly.pdbx_seq_one_letter_code
_entity_poly.pdbx_strand_id
1 'polypeptide(L)'
;DWTKGRSFCPSTGLDSDESYEGVSEASFKDAQFDCSSHRNNGSVPNKNGIKKHRTSLPAPMFSRNTVSVWSILKKCIGLELSKITMPIAFNEPLSFLQRMTEYMDHTYLINKACSLSDSIERMQAVAAFAVSAVASQWDRTGKPFNPLLGETYELVREEQGFRLISEQVSHHPPVSAFHAEGLAGDFAFHGSIYPKLKFWGKSVEAEPKGTITLEIIKHKEAYTWSNPYCCVHNIILGKLWIEQYGNVEIVNHRMKTNVCTRPCHLRNIHMKKIFDKPLKNALK
;
A
#
# COMPACT_ATOMS: atom_id res chain seq x y z
N ASP A 1 17.05 30.31 -9.66
CA ASP A 1 16.73 31.45 -8.76
C ASP A 1 15.39 31.30 -8.09
N TRP A 2 15.23 32.05 -6.99
CA TRP A 2 14.08 32.05 -6.09
C TRP A 2 12.96 33.02 -6.52
N THR A 3 11.80 32.84 -5.88
CA THR A 3 10.68 33.81 -5.74
C THR A 3 9.84 34.14 -6.99
N LYS A 4 8.55 33.79 -6.90
CA LYS A 4 7.45 34.77 -6.80
C LYS A 4 6.17 34.06 -6.36
N GLY A 5 5.79 34.24 -5.10
CA GLY A 5 4.47 33.81 -4.62
C GLY A 5 3.36 34.76 -5.08
N ARG A 6 2.14 34.23 -5.22
CA ARG A 6 0.91 35.00 -5.11
C ARG A 6 -0.07 34.23 -4.25
N SER A 7 -0.34 34.77 -3.07
CA SER A 7 -1.50 34.41 -2.26
C SER A 7 -2.78 34.74 -3.02
N PHE A 8 -3.71 33.79 -3.10
CA PHE A 8 -5.11 34.07 -3.42
C PHE A 8 -5.97 33.48 -2.31
N CYS A 9 -6.78 34.33 -1.70
CA CYS A 9 -7.72 33.98 -0.64
C CYS A 9 -9.10 34.51 -1.08
N PRO A 10 -10.11 33.65 -1.28
CA PRO A 10 -11.48 34.07 -1.44
C PRO A 10 -12.23 33.91 -0.12
N SER A 11 -12.51 35.03 0.54
CA SER A 11 -13.42 35.11 1.67
C SER A 11 -14.85 35.35 1.18
N THR A 12 -15.79 34.48 1.54
CA THR A 12 -17.23 34.74 1.54
C THR A 12 -17.81 34.13 2.82
N GLY A 13 -18.29 34.98 3.73
CA GLY A 13 -18.95 34.55 4.97
C GLY A 13 -20.49 34.54 4.85
N LEU A 14 -21.11 34.20 6.01
CA LEU A 14 -22.55 34.14 6.32
C LEU A 14 -23.32 32.98 5.65
N ASP A 15 -24.17 32.19 6.32
CA ASP A 15 -24.50 31.91 7.74
C ASP A 15 -25.15 30.48 7.78
N SER A 16 -25.44 29.77 8.89
CA SER A 16 -25.53 30.10 10.33
C SER A 16 -25.12 28.91 11.24
N ASP A 17 -25.38 29.04 12.55
CA ASP A 17 -25.21 28.11 13.67
C ASP A 17 -25.94 26.74 13.58
N GLU A 18 -25.32 25.69 14.14
CA GLU A 18 -25.93 24.92 15.23
C GLU A 18 -24.84 24.33 16.16
N SER A 19 -24.99 24.53 17.47
CA SER A 19 -23.96 24.29 18.48
C SER A 19 -23.99 22.88 19.09
N TYR A 20 -22.82 22.29 19.34
CA TYR A 20 -22.66 21.21 20.33
C TYR A 20 -21.39 21.42 21.16
N GLU A 21 -21.55 21.78 22.43
CA GLU A 21 -20.46 21.87 23.41
C GLU A 21 -20.13 20.50 24.04
N GLY A 22 -18.91 20.39 24.58
CA GLY A 22 -18.33 19.18 25.17
C GLY A 22 -17.47 18.41 24.14
N VAL A 23 -16.22 18.03 24.43
CA VAL A 23 -15.68 17.58 25.72
C VAL A 23 -14.18 17.96 25.86
N SER A 24 -13.84 18.58 27.00
CA SER A 24 -12.52 18.76 27.65
C SER A 24 -11.24 18.95 26.82
N GLU A 25 -10.61 20.12 26.95
CA GLU A 25 -9.18 20.31 26.70
C GLU A 25 -8.32 19.49 27.69
N ALA A 26 -7.31 18.79 27.18
CA ALA A 26 -6.24 18.20 27.99
C ALA A 26 -4.97 19.05 27.87
N SER A 27 -4.59 19.71 28.96
CA SER A 27 -3.47 20.66 29.02
C SER A 27 -2.11 20.02 28.70
N PHE A 28 -1.45 20.49 27.62
CA PHE A 28 -0.03 20.24 27.37
C PHE A 28 0.86 21.02 28.34
N LYS A 29 1.20 20.42 29.47
CA LYS A 29 2.34 20.85 30.31
C LYS A 29 3.17 19.64 30.76
N ASP A 30 4.47 19.88 30.85
CA ASP A 30 5.53 19.03 31.40
C ASP A 30 6.20 18.03 30.44
N ALA A 31 6.94 18.60 29.48
CA ALA A 31 8.08 17.96 28.81
C ALA A 31 9.36 18.78 29.08
N GLN A 32 9.95 18.63 30.28
CA GLN A 32 11.29 19.16 30.55
C GLN A 32 12.35 18.29 29.85
N PHE A 33 13.12 18.90 28.95
CA PHE A 33 14.30 18.30 28.35
C PHE A 33 15.52 18.52 29.26
N ASP A 34 16.02 17.47 29.90
CA ASP A 34 17.32 17.50 30.57
C ASP A 34 18.41 17.01 29.61
N CYS A 35 19.33 17.91 29.23
CA CYS A 35 20.44 17.63 28.32
C CYS A 35 21.75 17.40 29.07
N SER A 36 21.88 16.24 29.72
CA SER A 36 23.14 15.79 30.33
C SER A 36 24.02 15.07 29.28
N SER A 37 25.13 15.70 28.87
CA SER A 37 25.98 15.22 27.79
C SER A 37 26.98 14.14 28.23
N HIS A 38 26.85 12.91 27.73
CA HIS A 38 27.90 11.90 27.80
C HIS A 38 28.42 11.49 26.42
N ARG A 39 29.71 11.76 26.18
CA ARG A 39 30.46 11.28 25.00
C ARG A 39 30.71 9.78 25.13
N ASN A 40 30.52 9.00 24.06
CA ASN A 40 31.23 7.73 23.89
C ASN A 40 31.33 7.29 22.42
N ASN A 41 32.33 6.45 22.14
CA ASN A 41 32.86 6.17 20.81
C ASN A 41 32.03 5.20 19.95
N GLY A 42 32.19 5.33 18.63
CA GLY A 42 32.59 4.17 17.82
C GLY A 42 31.52 3.15 17.43
N SER A 43 30.28 3.59 17.14
CA SER A 43 29.38 2.85 16.26
C SER A 43 28.50 3.83 15.49
N VAL A 44 28.25 3.59 14.20
CA VAL A 44 27.26 4.37 13.46
C VAL A 44 25.89 3.98 14.05
N PRO A 45 25.17 4.89 14.73
CA PRO A 45 23.88 4.54 15.28
C PRO A 45 22.92 4.27 14.12
N ASN A 46 22.18 3.16 14.22
CA ASN A 46 20.99 2.97 13.38
C ASN A 46 20.12 4.23 13.57
N LYS A 47 19.90 5.03 12.51
CA LYS A 47 19.63 6.48 12.63
C LYS A 47 18.40 6.82 13.47
N ASN A 48 17.48 5.88 13.61
CA ASN A 48 16.21 6.03 14.33
C ASN A 48 16.15 5.24 15.66
N GLY A 49 17.28 4.73 16.17
CA GLY A 49 17.38 4.03 17.47
C GLY A 49 16.71 2.65 17.55
N ILE A 50 16.18 2.13 16.44
CA ILE A 50 15.47 0.85 16.38
C ILE A 50 16.46 -0.31 16.60
N LYS A 51 16.33 -1.02 17.72
CA LYS A 51 17.15 -2.19 18.06
C LYS A 51 16.52 -3.53 17.68
N LYS A 52 15.19 -3.59 17.52
CA LYS A 52 14.44 -4.80 17.15
C LYS A 52 13.05 -4.42 16.65
N HIS A 53 12.58 -5.03 15.55
CA HIS A 53 11.20 -4.87 15.08
C HIS A 53 10.21 -5.66 15.96
N ARG A 54 8.99 -5.12 16.14
CA ARG A 54 7.91 -5.83 16.86
C ARG A 54 7.46 -7.06 16.08
N THR A 55 7.19 -8.16 16.78
CA THR A 55 6.69 -9.42 16.21
C THR A 55 5.19 -9.64 16.46
N SER A 56 4.55 -8.75 17.19
CA SER A 56 3.12 -8.78 17.52
C SER A 56 2.56 -7.36 17.70
N LEU A 57 1.23 -7.24 17.67
CA LEU A 57 0.51 -6.04 18.09
C LEU A 57 0.16 -6.12 19.59
N PRO A 58 -0.09 -4.98 20.28
CA PRO A 58 -0.44 -4.98 21.71
C PRO A 58 -1.75 -5.72 22.05
N ALA A 59 -2.65 -5.90 21.08
CA ALA A 59 -3.91 -6.61 21.24
C ALA A 59 -4.24 -7.46 19.99
N PRO A 60 -4.96 -8.58 20.15
CA PRO A 60 -5.48 -9.35 19.01
C PRO A 60 -6.60 -8.57 18.30
N MET A 61 -6.80 -8.84 17.01
CA MET A 61 -7.95 -8.33 16.27
C MET A 61 -9.24 -8.99 16.80
N PHE A 62 -10.29 -8.19 17.02
CA PHE A 62 -11.62 -8.70 17.36
C PHE A 62 -12.17 -9.53 16.19
N SER A 63 -12.97 -10.56 16.49
CA SER A 63 -13.58 -11.39 15.46
C SER A 63 -14.60 -10.60 14.65
N ARG A 64 -14.34 -10.38 13.35
CA ARG A 64 -15.27 -9.65 12.46
C ARG A 64 -16.66 -10.29 12.36
N ASN A 65 -16.78 -11.58 12.70
CA ASN A 65 -18.06 -12.29 12.73
C ASN A 65 -19.03 -11.78 13.82
N THR A 66 -18.55 -11.03 14.82
CA THR A 66 -19.43 -10.43 15.85
C THR A 66 -20.10 -9.13 15.39
N VAL A 67 -19.59 -8.51 14.32
CA VAL A 67 -20.11 -7.24 13.78
C VAL A 67 -20.84 -7.51 12.47
N SER A 68 -22.16 -7.65 12.55
CA SER A 68 -23.01 -7.84 11.37
C SER A 68 -23.02 -6.59 10.50
N VAL A 69 -22.48 -6.65 9.28
CA VAL A 69 -22.61 -5.55 8.29
C VAL A 69 -24.09 -5.19 8.09
N TRP A 70 -24.97 -6.20 8.08
CA TRP A 70 -26.41 -6.02 8.00
C TRP A 70 -27.00 -5.22 9.18
N SER A 71 -26.49 -5.34 10.42
CA SER A 71 -27.01 -4.54 11.54
C SER A 71 -26.62 -3.06 11.45
N ILE A 72 -25.55 -2.73 10.71
CA ILE A 72 -25.17 -1.36 10.37
C ILE A 72 -25.96 -0.86 9.15
N LEU A 73 -26.00 -1.62 8.05
CA LEU A 73 -26.80 -1.26 6.87
C LEU A 73 -28.29 -1.08 7.23
N LYS A 74 -28.84 -1.92 8.13
CA LYS A 74 -30.21 -1.80 8.64
C LYS A 74 -30.46 -0.48 9.36
N LYS A 75 -29.49 0.04 10.12
CA LYS A 75 -29.57 1.36 10.79
C LYS A 75 -29.54 2.52 9.80
N CYS A 76 -29.19 2.27 8.54
CA CYS A 76 -29.10 3.27 7.50
C CYS A 76 -30.17 3.10 6.40
N ILE A 77 -31.13 2.19 6.57
CA ILE A 77 -32.30 2.10 5.69
C ILE A 77 -33.11 3.39 5.84
N GLY A 78 -33.31 4.11 4.73
CA GLY A 78 -33.96 5.41 4.70
C GLY A 78 -33.00 6.61 4.68
N LEU A 79 -31.69 6.40 4.86
CA LEU A 79 -30.66 7.40 4.61
C LEU A 79 -30.03 7.18 3.23
N GLU A 80 -29.45 8.24 2.66
CA GLU A 80 -28.63 8.10 1.46
C GLU A 80 -27.39 7.22 1.77
N LEU A 81 -27.21 6.16 0.98
CA LEU A 81 -26.13 5.17 1.20
C LEU A 81 -24.73 5.80 1.19
N SER A 82 -24.56 6.98 0.57
CA SER A 82 -23.33 7.79 0.55
C SER A 82 -22.93 8.35 1.92
N LYS A 83 -23.88 8.53 2.85
CA LYS A 83 -23.66 9.09 4.19
C LYS A 83 -23.28 8.03 5.24
N ILE A 84 -23.19 6.76 4.85
CA ILE A 84 -22.82 5.65 5.74
C ILE A 84 -21.29 5.56 5.83
N THR A 85 -20.73 6.07 6.93
CA THR A 85 -19.31 5.83 7.24
C THR A 85 -19.07 4.35 7.51
N MET A 86 -18.14 3.73 6.77
CA MET A 86 -17.72 2.35 7.05
C MET A 86 -17.25 2.20 8.50
N PRO A 87 -17.83 1.28 9.30
CA PRO A 87 -17.41 1.10 10.68
C PRO A 87 -15.94 0.70 10.79
N ILE A 88 -15.24 1.30 11.75
CA ILE A 88 -13.82 1.00 12.05
C ILE A 88 -13.56 -0.49 12.32
N ALA A 89 -14.60 -1.25 12.68
CA ALA A 89 -14.56 -2.71 12.81
C ALA A 89 -14.12 -3.46 11.52
N PHE A 90 -14.36 -2.87 10.35
CA PHE A 90 -13.94 -3.44 9.07
C PHE A 90 -12.56 -2.98 8.63
N ASN A 91 -11.96 -2.03 9.36
CA ASN A 91 -10.60 -1.60 9.08
C ASN A 91 -9.58 -2.61 9.61
N GLU A 92 -8.35 -2.44 9.16
CA GLU A 92 -7.14 -2.98 9.76
C GLU A 92 -6.26 -1.81 10.25
N PRO A 93 -5.34 -2.01 11.20
CA PRO A 93 -4.54 -0.93 11.79
C PRO A 93 -3.37 -0.49 10.90
N LEU A 94 -3.64 -0.22 9.63
CA LEU A 94 -2.68 0.26 8.62
C LEU A 94 -3.33 1.30 7.69
N SER A 95 -2.59 2.35 7.37
CA SER A 95 -2.92 3.30 6.30
C SER A 95 -2.76 2.65 4.93
N PHE A 96 -3.46 3.13 3.90
CA PHE A 96 -3.27 2.62 2.54
C PHE A 96 -1.85 2.86 2.02
N LEU A 97 -1.15 3.91 2.47
CA LEU A 97 0.27 4.14 2.16
C LEU A 97 1.16 2.99 2.68
N GLN A 98 0.87 2.50 3.88
CA GLN A 98 1.54 1.35 4.48
C GLN A 98 1.19 0.06 3.73
N ARG A 99 -0.08 -0.12 3.31
CA ARG A 99 -0.52 -1.26 2.49
C ARG A 99 0.22 -1.31 1.13
N MET A 100 0.46 -0.18 0.48
CA MET A 100 1.23 -0.13 -0.78
C MET A 100 2.71 -0.49 -0.57
N THR A 101 3.28 -0.14 0.59
CA THR A 101 4.71 -0.41 0.89
C THR A 101 5.03 -1.90 0.90
N GLU A 102 4.04 -2.76 1.18
CA GLU A 102 4.17 -4.23 1.14
C GLU A 102 4.51 -4.78 -0.26
N TYR A 103 4.37 -3.99 -1.34
CA TYR A 103 4.91 -4.35 -2.65
C TYR A 103 6.42 -4.69 -2.57
N MET A 104 7.14 -4.10 -1.62
CA MET A 104 8.56 -4.31 -1.41
C MET A 104 8.92 -5.53 -0.53
N ASP A 105 7.94 -6.30 -0.03
CA ASP A 105 8.20 -7.47 0.84
C ASP A 105 9.16 -8.50 0.20
N HIS A 106 9.19 -8.57 -1.14
CA HIS A 106 9.99 -9.51 -1.92
C HIS A 106 11.07 -8.80 -2.76
N THR A 107 11.63 -7.69 -2.27
CA THR A 107 12.68 -6.89 -2.95
C THR A 107 13.87 -7.72 -3.44
N TYR A 108 14.19 -8.85 -2.81
CA TYR A 108 15.23 -9.77 -3.28
C TYR A 108 15.03 -10.26 -4.73
N LEU A 109 13.81 -10.25 -5.27
CA LEU A 109 13.52 -10.55 -6.68
C LEU A 109 13.99 -9.43 -7.61
N ILE A 110 13.90 -8.17 -7.19
CA ILE A 110 14.49 -7.02 -7.91
C ILE A 110 16.01 -7.12 -7.86
N ASN A 111 16.59 -7.35 -6.68
CA ASN A 111 18.04 -7.49 -6.51
C ASN A 111 18.57 -8.63 -7.39
N LYS A 112 17.83 -9.75 -7.48
CA LYS A 112 18.11 -10.83 -8.43
C LYS A 112 18.06 -10.33 -9.87
N ALA A 113 17.00 -9.63 -10.29
CA ALA A 113 16.91 -9.06 -11.65
C ALA A 113 18.11 -8.15 -11.98
N CYS A 114 18.56 -7.30 -11.04
CA CYS A 114 19.73 -6.43 -11.23
C CYS A 114 21.05 -7.21 -11.41
N SER A 115 21.14 -8.44 -10.89
CA SER A 115 22.31 -9.30 -11.04
C SER A 115 22.37 -10.07 -12.37
N LEU A 116 21.23 -10.33 -13.02
CA LEU A 116 21.12 -11.24 -14.17
C LEU A 116 21.53 -10.58 -15.50
N SER A 117 22.41 -11.26 -16.24
CA SER A 117 22.88 -10.80 -17.56
C SER A 117 21.87 -11.02 -18.68
N ASP A 118 21.14 -12.15 -18.66
CA ASP A 118 20.13 -12.42 -19.67
C ASP A 118 18.84 -11.62 -19.43
N SER A 119 18.26 -11.14 -20.52
CA SER A 119 17.11 -10.22 -20.49
C SER A 119 15.75 -10.91 -20.28
N ILE A 120 15.63 -12.19 -20.66
CA ILE A 120 14.47 -13.02 -20.40
C ILE A 120 14.49 -13.49 -18.94
N GLU A 121 15.64 -13.89 -18.42
CA GLU A 121 15.80 -14.20 -16.98
C GLU A 121 15.47 -12.98 -16.10
N ARG A 122 15.89 -11.76 -16.50
CA ARG A 122 15.44 -10.52 -15.84
C ARG A 122 13.93 -10.36 -15.89
N MET A 123 13.32 -10.52 -17.07
CA MET A 123 11.86 -10.42 -17.21
C MET A 123 11.11 -11.45 -16.35
N GLN A 124 11.61 -12.68 -16.22
CA GLN A 124 11.05 -13.69 -15.31
C GLN A 124 11.13 -13.26 -13.85
N ALA A 125 12.25 -12.67 -13.41
CA ALA A 125 12.41 -12.14 -12.06
C ALA A 125 11.48 -10.95 -11.77
N VAL A 126 11.32 -10.02 -12.73
CA VAL A 126 10.37 -8.90 -12.65
C VAL A 126 8.92 -9.40 -12.62
N ALA A 127 8.57 -10.42 -13.42
CA ALA A 127 7.25 -11.04 -13.38
C ALA A 127 6.95 -11.73 -12.05
N ALA A 128 7.94 -12.42 -11.47
CA ALA A 128 7.82 -12.99 -10.13
C ALA A 128 7.60 -11.91 -9.06
N PHE A 129 8.28 -10.77 -9.18
CA PHE A 129 8.12 -9.62 -8.29
C PHE A 129 6.73 -8.97 -8.41
N ALA A 130 6.24 -8.74 -9.63
CA ALA A 130 4.91 -8.17 -9.86
C ALA A 130 3.79 -9.05 -9.27
N VAL A 131 3.94 -10.38 -9.31
CA VAL A 131 2.99 -11.32 -8.70
C VAL A 131 3.16 -11.40 -7.17
N SER A 132 4.37 -11.32 -6.63
CA SER A 132 4.59 -11.38 -5.18
C SER A 132 4.17 -10.09 -4.45
N ALA A 133 4.26 -8.93 -5.11
CA ALA A 133 3.80 -7.65 -4.57
C ALA A 133 2.31 -7.66 -4.20
N VAL A 134 1.48 -8.43 -4.91
CA VAL A 134 0.03 -8.56 -4.62
C VAL A 134 -0.32 -9.78 -3.75
N ALA A 135 0.68 -10.54 -3.27
CA ALA A 135 0.48 -11.77 -2.50
C ALA A 135 0.01 -11.51 -1.04
N SER A 136 0.46 -10.43 -0.41
CA SER A 136 0.15 -10.08 0.99
C SER A 136 -1.34 -9.80 1.25
N GLN A 137 -2.14 -9.64 0.19
CA GLN A 137 -3.56 -9.34 0.26
C GLN A 137 -4.42 -10.57 0.64
N TRP A 138 -3.85 -11.78 0.59
CA TRP A 138 -4.53 -13.02 0.96
C TRP A 138 -5.01 -12.99 2.43
N ASP A 139 -6.25 -13.41 2.66
CA ASP A 139 -6.98 -13.38 3.96
C ASP A 139 -7.19 -11.98 4.59
N ARG A 140 -6.60 -10.91 4.01
CA ARG A 140 -6.71 -9.54 4.51
C ARG A 140 -7.95 -8.81 3.99
N THR A 141 -9.09 -9.32 4.44
CA THR A 141 -10.45 -8.75 4.31
C THR A 141 -10.64 -7.38 5.00
N GLY A 142 -9.57 -6.78 5.54
CA GLY A 142 -9.62 -5.48 6.21
C GLY A 142 -9.43 -4.34 5.24
N LYS A 143 -10.25 -3.30 5.36
CA LYS A 143 -10.03 -2.04 4.65
C LYS A 143 -8.86 -1.29 5.31
N PRO A 144 -7.80 -0.91 4.59
CA PRO A 144 -6.82 0.02 5.14
C PRO A 144 -7.48 1.38 5.40
N PHE A 145 -6.94 2.17 6.33
CA PHE A 145 -7.40 3.54 6.53
C PHE A 145 -7.17 4.36 5.25
N ASN A 146 -8.17 5.18 4.90
CA ASN A 146 -8.04 6.11 3.79
C ASN A 146 -7.10 7.25 4.24
N PRO A 147 -5.97 7.49 3.58
CA PRO A 147 -5.02 8.47 4.04
C PRO A 147 -5.59 9.89 3.97
N LEU A 148 -5.13 10.77 4.86
CA LEU A 148 -5.42 12.21 4.77
C LEU A 148 -4.66 12.82 3.59
N LEU A 149 -5.16 13.91 3.00
CA LEU A 149 -4.42 14.64 1.96
C LEU A 149 -3.09 15.16 2.52
N GLY A 150 -1.97 14.86 1.85
CA GLY A 150 -0.63 15.18 2.34
C GLY A 150 -0.13 14.28 3.48
N GLU A 151 -0.86 13.20 3.83
CA GLU A 151 -0.30 12.14 4.68
C GLU A 151 0.89 11.48 3.97
N THR A 152 1.99 11.29 4.70
CA THR A 152 3.20 10.64 4.21
C THR A 152 3.54 9.40 5.02
N TYR A 153 4.10 8.38 4.37
CA TYR A 153 4.70 7.23 5.05
C TYR A 153 6.03 6.84 4.42
N GLU A 154 7.06 6.68 5.27
CA GLU A 154 8.40 6.24 4.89
C GLU A 154 8.75 4.87 5.48
N LEU A 155 9.61 4.13 4.78
CA LEU A 155 10.18 2.89 5.28
C LEU A 155 11.62 2.72 4.77
N VAL A 156 12.56 2.49 5.67
CA VAL A 156 13.93 2.06 5.33
C VAL A 156 14.14 0.63 5.85
N ARG A 157 14.63 -0.25 4.97
CA ARG A 157 14.95 -1.65 5.27
C ARG A 157 16.37 -1.92 4.83
N GLU A 158 17.33 -1.53 5.67
CA GLU A 158 18.76 -1.72 5.39
C GLU A 158 19.10 -3.20 5.13
N GLU A 159 18.40 -4.11 5.81
CA GLU A 159 18.58 -5.57 5.65
C GLU A 159 18.00 -6.13 4.34
N GLN A 160 17.08 -5.40 3.70
CA GLN A 160 16.53 -5.75 2.38
C GLN A 160 17.12 -4.88 1.25
N GLY A 161 17.92 -3.87 1.59
CA GLY A 161 18.64 -3.02 0.65
C GLY A 161 17.81 -1.91 0.00
N PHE A 162 16.70 -1.45 0.61
CA PHE A 162 15.87 -0.39 0.02
C PHE A 162 15.40 0.69 1.01
N ARG A 163 15.00 1.84 0.45
CA ARG A 163 14.18 2.88 1.11
C ARG A 163 12.95 3.18 0.26
N LEU A 164 11.85 3.58 0.89
CA LEU A 164 10.59 3.97 0.25
C LEU A 164 10.02 5.21 0.94
N ILE A 165 9.47 6.13 0.13
CA ILE A 165 8.59 7.22 0.56
C ILE A 165 7.26 7.10 -0.19
N SER A 166 6.17 7.49 0.45
CA SER A 166 4.82 7.52 -0.14
C SER A 166 4.01 8.68 0.42
N GLU A 167 3.10 9.22 -0.41
CA GLU A 167 2.29 10.40 -0.09
C GLU A 167 0.87 10.27 -0.68
N GLN A 168 -0.13 10.75 0.05
CA GLN A 168 -1.48 10.95 -0.47
C GLN A 168 -1.58 12.28 -1.23
N VAL A 169 -1.24 12.25 -2.52
CA VAL A 169 -1.15 13.44 -3.39
C VAL A 169 -2.50 14.00 -3.86
N SER A 170 -3.60 13.25 -3.72
CA SER A 170 -4.96 13.77 -3.97
C SER A 170 -6.01 13.03 -3.15
N HIS A 171 -7.12 13.70 -2.83
CA HIS A 171 -8.26 13.13 -2.13
C HIS A 171 -9.49 12.91 -3.04
N HIS A 172 -9.61 13.68 -4.12
CA HIS A 172 -10.72 13.61 -5.07
C HIS A 172 -10.21 13.70 -6.52
N PRO A 173 -9.96 12.56 -7.21
CA PRO A 173 -10.00 11.18 -6.68
C PRO A 173 -8.89 10.90 -5.67
N PRO A 174 -9.03 9.88 -4.80
CA PRO A 174 -7.96 9.49 -3.88
C PRO A 174 -6.80 8.87 -4.67
N VAL A 175 -5.67 9.59 -4.73
CA VAL A 175 -4.44 9.13 -5.40
C VAL A 175 -3.32 9.08 -4.36
N SER A 176 -2.67 7.93 -4.27
CA SER A 176 -1.51 7.70 -3.41
C SER A 176 -0.30 7.43 -4.29
N ALA A 177 0.77 8.22 -4.16
CA ALA A 177 2.04 8.03 -4.85
C ALA A 177 3.05 7.30 -3.97
N PHE A 178 3.97 6.56 -4.57
CA PHE A 178 5.11 5.95 -3.89
C PHE A 178 6.36 5.98 -4.78
N HIS A 179 7.52 6.06 -4.13
CA HIS A 179 8.84 5.98 -4.76
C HIS A 179 9.79 5.23 -3.83
N ALA A 180 10.42 4.19 -4.35
CA ALA A 180 11.39 3.36 -3.65
C ALA A 180 12.68 3.22 -4.44
N GLU A 181 13.79 3.10 -3.72
CA GLU A 181 15.13 3.08 -4.29
C GLU A 181 15.97 2.01 -3.60
N GLY A 182 16.75 1.27 -4.40
CA GLY A 182 17.81 0.42 -3.88
C GLY A 182 18.90 1.28 -3.24
N LEU A 183 19.33 0.91 -2.02
CA LEU A 183 20.37 1.65 -1.27
C LEU A 183 21.74 1.59 -1.98
N ALA A 184 21.92 0.66 -2.92
CA ALA A 184 23.09 0.57 -3.79
C ALA A 184 22.96 1.38 -5.10
N GLY A 185 21.82 2.03 -5.35
CA GLY A 185 21.54 2.75 -6.61
C GLY A 185 21.33 1.82 -7.82
N ASP A 186 20.96 0.56 -7.59
CA ASP A 186 20.79 -0.48 -8.60
C ASP A 186 19.38 -0.50 -9.23
N PHE A 187 18.36 -0.10 -8.49
CA PHE A 187 16.98 0.05 -8.99
C PHE A 187 16.23 1.26 -8.42
N ALA A 188 15.19 1.68 -9.15
CA ALA A 188 14.11 2.54 -8.65
C ALA A 188 12.74 1.91 -8.94
N PHE A 189 11.80 1.97 -8.01
CA PHE A 189 10.47 1.38 -8.11
C PHE A 189 9.41 2.39 -7.67
N HIS A 190 8.55 2.82 -8.58
CA HIS A 190 7.63 3.93 -8.34
C HIS A 190 6.30 3.78 -9.06
N GLY A 191 5.33 4.59 -8.65
CA GLY A 191 4.02 4.65 -9.26
C GLY A 191 3.02 5.44 -8.42
N SER A 192 1.78 5.46 -8.89
CA SER A 192 0.66 6.05 -8.16
C SER A 192 -0.57 5.19 -8.32
N ILE A 193 -1.31 4.93 -7.24
CA ILE A 193 -2.52 4.11 -7.25
C ILE A 193 -3.74 4.95 -6.92
N TYR A 194 -4.75 4.87 -7.79
CA TYR A 194 -6.13 5.29 -7.54
C TYR A 194 -7.03 4.05 -7.48
N PRO A 195 -7.45 3.60 -6.28
CA PRO A 195 -8.35 2.46 -6.13
C PRO A 195 -9.79 2.86 -6.48
N LYS A 196 -10.20 2.70 -7.74
CA LYS A 196 -11.57 2.97 -8.19
C LYS A 196 -12.49 1.83 -7.74
N LEU A 197 -13.44 2.13 -6.86
CA LEU A 197 -14.39 1.15 -6.33
C LEU A 197 -15.68 1.06 -7.17
N LYS A 198 -16.22 -0.15 -7.33
CA LYS A 198 -17.55 -0.44 -7.87
C LYS A 198 -18.28 -1.41 -6.95
N PHE A 199 -19.57 -1.18 -6.72
CA PHE A 199 -20.42 -2.06 -5.91
C PHE A 199 -21.34 -2.89 -6.81
N TRP A 200 -21.28 -4.21 -6.67
CA TRP A 200 -22.03 -5.19 -7.47
C TRP A 200 -23.09 -5.92 -6.62
N GLY A 201 -23.71 -5.23 -5.66
CA GLY A 201 -24.76 -5.79 -4.78
C GLY A 201 -24.22 -6.69 -3.66
N LYS A 202 -23.54 -7.79 -3.98
CA LYS A 202 -22.95 -8.72 -2.97
C LYS A 202 -21.43 -8.60 -2.81
N SER A 203 -20.78 -7.88 -3.72
CA SER A 203 -19.32 -7.75 -3.78
C SER A 203 -18.91 -6.31 -4.08
N VAL A 204 -17.70 -5.93 -3.65
CA VAL A 204 -17.04 -4.67 -4.02
C VAL A 204 -15.80 -4.99 -4.84
N GLU A 205 -15.72 -4.42 -6.03
CA GLU A 205 -14.58 -4.49 -6.92
C GLU A 205 -13.74 -3.22 -6.79
N ALA A 206 -12.43 -3.39 -6.64
CA ALA A 206 -11.43 -2.34 -6.67
C ALA A 206 -10.57 -2.53 -7.92
N GLU A 207 -10.59 -1.50 -8.78
CA GLU A 207 -9.71 -1.35 -9.93
C GLU A 207 -8.53 -0.45 -9.49
N PRO A 208 -7.32 -0.99 -9.23
CA PRO A 208 -6.16 -0.19 -8.83
C PRO A 208 -5.57 0.52 -10.05
N LYS A 209 -6.15 1.66 -10.42
CA LYS A 209 -5.71 2.44 -11.58
C LYS A 209 -4.35 3.07 -11.30
N GLY A 210 -3.41 2.84 -12.21
CA GLY A 210 -2.07 3.39 -12.12
C GLY A 210 -1.07 2.54 -12.87
N THR A 211 -0.03 3.19 -13.41
CA THR A 211 1.15 2.50 -13.92
C THR A 211 2.14 2.33 -12.79
N ILE A 212 2.62 1.11 -12.61
CA ILE A 212 3.76 0.79 -11.77
C ILE A 212 4.98 0.68 -12.67
N THR A 213 6.10 1.26 -12.24
CA THR A 213 7.36 1.31 -12.97
C THR A 213 8.48 0.73 -12.12
N LEU A 214 9.28 -0.18 -12.69
CA LEU A 214 10.54 -0.64 -12.14
C LEU A 214 11.66 -0.32 -13.11
N GLU A 215 12.66 0.43 -12.66
CA GLU A 215 13.87 0.79 -13.41
C GLU A 215 15.06 0.00 -12.87
N ILE A 216 15.76 -0.72 -13.75
CA ILE A 216 17.02 -1.41 -13.44
C ILE A 216 18.17 -0.59 -14.03
N ILE A 217 18.87 0.15 -13.16
CA ILE A 217 19.78 1.25 -13.53
C ILE A 217 20.97 0.73 -14.33
N LYS A 218 21.63 -0.34 -13.85
CA LYS A 218 22.75 -1.02 -14.53
C LYS A 218 22.42 -1.42 -15.98
N HIS A 219 21.18 -1.80 -16.24
CA HIS A 219 20.74 -2.28 -17.54
C HIS A 219 20.01 -1.20 -18.37
N LYS A 220 19.81 0.01 -17.84
CA LYS A 220 19.04 1.10 -18.49
C LYS A 220 17.68 0.61 -19.00
N GLU A 221 17.02 -0.22 -18.20
CA GLU A 221 15.77 -0.90 -18.54
C GLU A 221 14.65 -0.43 -17.61
N ALA A 222 13.53 0.00 -18.21
CA ALA A 222 12.30 0.30 -17.50
C ALA A 222 11.24 -0.75 -17.83
N TYR A 223 10.59 -1.26 -16.80
CA TYR A 223 9.51 -2.23 -16.85
C TYR A 223 8.24 -1.57 -16.33
N THR A 224 7.13 -1.64 -17.06
CA THR A 224 5.84 -1.11 -16.59
C THR A 224 4.73 -2.14 -16.63
N TRP A 225 3.83 -2.09 -15.64
CA TRP A 225 2.61 -2.88 -15.61
C TRP A 225 1.47 -2.14 -14.88
N SER A 226 0.31 -2.76 -14.85
CA SER A 226 -0.84 -2.36 -14.03
C SER A 226 -1.26 -3.52 -13.14
N ASN A 227 -1.74 -3.24 -11.93
CA ASN A 227 -2.14 -4.27 -10.99
C ASN A 227 -3.47 -4.94 -11.38
N PRO A 228 -3.70 -6.21 -10.99
CA PRO A 228 -4.95 -6.90 -11.22
C PRO A 228 -6.10 -6.28 -10.41
N TYR A 229 -7.33 -6.55 -10.84
CA TYR A 229 -8.53 -6.23 -10.07
C TYR A 229 -8.54 -7.01 -8.75
N CYS A 230 -9.09 -6.39 -7.71
CA CYS A 230 -9.33 -7.03 -6.42
C CYS A 230 -10.83 -6.97 -6.11
N CYS A 231 -11.46 -8.11 -5.84
CA CYS A 231 -12.88 -8.20 -5.53
C CYS A 231 -13.07 -8.78 -4.12
N VAL A 232 -13.76 -8.03 -3.26
CA VAL A 232 -14.18 -8.48 -1.93
C VAL A 232 -15.62 -8.96 -2.05
N HIS A 233 -15.82 -10.27 -1.84
CA HIS A 233 -17.11 -10.93 -1.96
C HIS A 233 -17.81 -11.08 -0.60
N ASN A 234 -19.13 -11.32 -0.64
CA ASN A 234 -20.00 -11.54 0.52
C ASN A 234 -20.09 -10.36 1.49
N ILE A 235 -20.01 -9.12 1.01
CA ILE A 235 -19.94 -7.94 1.88
C ILE A 235 -21.22 -7.65 2.68
N ILE A 236 -22.36 -8.26 2.32
CA ILE A 236 -23.63 -8.13 3.06
C ILE A 236 -23.86 -9.32 4.01
N LEU A 237 -23.61 -10.55 3.54
CA LEU A 237 -23.95 -11.78 4.26
C LEU A 237 -22.98 -12.92 3.89
N GLY A 238 -22.51 -13.64 4.89
CA GLY A 238 -21.58 -14.77 4.76
C GLY A 238 -20.14 -14.40 5.13
N LYS A 239 -19.21 -15.34 4.93
CA LYS A 239 -17.79 -15.11 5.16
C LYS A 239 -17.22 -14.25 4.03
N LEU A 240 -16.60 -13.12 4.37
CA LEU A 240 -15.80 -12.31 3.44
C LEU A 240 -14.65 -13.14 2.85
N TRP A 241 -14.43 -12.99 1.54
CA TRP A 241 -13.24 -13.53 0.87
C TRP A 241 -12.80 -12.60 -0.26
N ILE A 242 -11.53 -12.68 -0.62
CA ILE A 242 -10.90 -11.85 -1.66
C ILE A 242 -10.56 -12.71 -2.87
N GLU A 243 -10.88 -12.18 -4.05
CA GLU A 243 -10.43 -12.68 -5.34
C GLU A 243 -9.57 -11.62 -6.01
N GLN A 244 -8.40 -11.99 -6.53
CA GLN A 244 -7.69 -11.15 -7.51
C GLN A 244 -7.87 -11.77 -8.89
N TYR A 245 -8.05 -10.92 -9.90
CA TYR A 245 -8.24 -11.36 -11.28
C TYR A 245 -7.88 -10.28 -12.31
N GLY A 246 -7.72 -10.69 -13.57
CA GLY A 246 -7.34 -9.84 -14.68
C GLY A 246 -6.05 -10.31 -15.35
N ASN A 247 -5.60 -9.56 -16.35
CA ASN A 247 -4.33 -9.78 -17.03
C ASN A 247 -3.33 -8.72 -16.54
N VAL A 248 -2.15 -9.16 -16.09
CA VAL A 248 -1.01 -8.26 -15.85
C VAL A 248 -0.07 -8.39 -17.04
N GLU A 249 0.08 -7.30 -17.79
CA GLU A 249 1.04 -7.19 -18.87
C GLU A 249 2.24 -6.37 -18.41
N ILE A 250 3.43 -6.95 -18.52
CA ILE A 250 4.71 -6.34 -18.13
C ILE A 250 5.48 -6.03 -19.40
N VAL A 251 5.72 -4.74 -19.65
CA VAL A 251 6.40 -4.25 -20.85
C VAL A 251 7.81 -3.78 -20.48
N ASN A 252 8.83 -4.32 -21.14
CA ASN A 252 10.20 -3.78 -21.09
C ASN A 252 10.38 -2.78 -22.24
N HIS A 253 10.52 -1.50 -21.90
CA HIS A 253 10.58 -0.41 -22.88
C HIS A 253 11.86 -0.36 -23.71
N ARG A 254 12.98 -0.92 -23.20
CA ARG A 254 14.25 -0.95 -23.92
C ARG A 254 14.22 -1.97 -25.06
N MET A 255 13.65 -3.14 -24.82
CA MET A 255 13.57 -4.23 -25.81
C MET A 255 12.26 -4.22 -26.62
N LYS A 256 11.26 -3.45 -26.19
CA LYS A 256 9.88 -3.50 -26.70
C LYS A 256 9.25 -4.90 -26.61
N THR A 257 9.69 -5.71 -25.65
CA THR A 257 9.13 -7.03 -25.36
C THR A 257 8.12 -6.94 -24.22
N ASN A 258 7.05 -7.71 -24.33
CA ASN A 258 6.01 -7.83 -23.33
C ASN A 258 5.87 -9.28 -22.83
N VAL A 259 5.55 -9.43 -21.55
CA VAL A 259 5.12 -10.70 -20.96
C VAL A 259 3.76 -10.48 -20.32
N CYS A 260 2.76 -11.19 -20.83
CA CYS A 260 1.43 -11.23 -20.24
C CYS A 260 1.34 -12.42 -19.29
N THR A 261 1.11 -12.18 -18.00
CA THR A 261 0.72 -13.25 -17.09
C THR A 261 -0.68 -13.71 -17.49
N ARG A 262 -0.88 -15.01 -17.75
CA ARG A 262 -2.21 -15.58 -18.05
C ARG A 262 -3.24 -15.14 -17.00
N PRO A 263 -4.53 -14.99 -17.38
CA PRO A 263 -5.59 -14.47 -16.51
C PRO A 263 -5.54 -15.13 -15.13
N CYS A 264 -5.20 -14.30 -14.14
CA CYS A 264 -4.82 -14.77 -12.83
C CYS A 264 -6.06 -15.05 -11.97
N HIS A 265 -6.77 -16.16 -12.22
CA HIS A 265 -7.82 -16.66 -11.32
C HIS A 265 -7.21 -17.23 -10.03
N LEU A 266 -6.67 -16.36 -9.19
CA LEU A 266 -5.98 -16.70 -7.94
C LEU A 266 -7.00 -17.02 -6.84
N ARG A 267 -7.67 -18.17 -6.97
CA ARG A 267 -8.60 -18.69 -5.96
C ARG A 267 -7.88 -19.51 -4.88
N ASN A 268 -8.10 -19.09 -3.63
CA ASN A 268 -8.07 -19.83 -2.36
C ASN A 268 -6.86 -20.67 -1.92
N ILE A 269 -6.03 -21.23 -2.81
CA ILE A 269 -5.01 -22.24 -2.43
C ILE A 269 -3.64 -22.00 -3.11
N HIS A 270 -3.60 -21.33 -4.26
CA HIS A 270 -2.38 -21.31 -5.08
C HIS A 270 -1.27 -20.37 -4.58
N MET A 271 -1.56 -19.19 -4.03
CA MET A 271 -0.49 -18.24 -3.66
C MET A 271 0.50 -18.81 -2.65
N LYS A 272 0.02 -19.44 -1.57
CA LYS A 272 0.90 -20.06 -0.57
C LYS A 272 1.73 -21.20 -1.16
N LYS A 273 1.15 -22.01 -2.07
CA LYS A 273 1.88 -23.07 -2.78
C LYS A 273 2.88 -22.56 -3.81
N ILE A 274 2.62 -21.45 -4.51
CA ILE A 274 3.54 -20.86 -5.52
C ILE A 274 4.86 -20.43 -4.86
N PHE A 275 4.79 -19.91 -3.63
CA PHE A 275 5.97 -19.51 -2.87
C PHE A 275 6.59 -20.67 -2.05
N ASP A 276 5.79 -21.58 -1.47
CA ASP A 276 6.31 -22.73 -0.68
C ASP A 276 6.78 -23.94 -1.53
N LYS A 277 6.28 -24.12 -2.77
CA LYS A 277 6.65 -25.23 -3.68
C LYS A 277 6.82 -24.72 -5.13
N PRO A 278 8.04 -24.78 -5.69
CA PRO A 278 8.80 -23.54 -5.73
C PRO A 278 8.90 -22.95 -7.13
N LEU A 279 9.19 -21.64 -7.18
CA LEU A 279 9.71 -20.89 -8.33
C LEU A 279 10.94 -21.54 -9.03
N LYS A 280 11.54 -22.58 -8.42
CA LYS A 280 12.60 -23.43 -9.00
C LYS A 280 12.19 -24.14 -10.31
N ASN A 281 10.90 -24.37 -10.54
CA ASN A 281 10.43 -25.05 -11.76
C ASN A 281 10.11 -24.08 -12.92
N ALA A 282 10.16 -22.77 -12.69
CA ALA A 282 10.06 -21.74 -13.74
C ALA A 282 11.45 -21.17 -14.14
N LEU A 283 12.53 -21.76 -13.59
CA LEU A 283 13.93 -21.38 -13.76
C LEU A 283 14.77 -22.63 -14.10
N LYS A 284 14.24 -23.44 -15.02
CA LYS A 284 14.90 -24.57 -15.70
C LYS A 284 14.47 -24.57 -17.15
#